data_AF-A0A2E9RVH4-F1
#
_entry.id   AF-A0A2E9RVH4-F1
#
_cell.length_a   1.000
_cell.length_b   1.000
_cell.length_c   1.000
_cell.angle_alpha   90.00
_cell.angle_beta   90.00
_cell.angle_gamma   90.00
#
_symmetry.space_group_name_H-M   'P 1'
#
loop_
_entity.id
_entity.type
_entity.pdbx_description
1 polymer ?
#
loop_
_entity_poly.entity_id
_entity_poly.type
_entity_poly.pdbx_seq_one_letter_code
_entity_poly.pdbx_strand_id
1 'polypeptide(L)'
;MSIRTHPALRLQGKVAKGSAINSEGVKGKAVWGKAAKWVNYWGPVDGKTVGIAIFDHPKNPRHPTTWHARDYGLIAANPFGKRYFNAGEGALNLRKGETVTFAYRFFFHENSHEKIDLPEKYKKWGDSYQQKANFK
;
A
#
# COMPACT_ATOMS: atom_id res chain seq x y z
N MET A 1 6.80 -1.04 5.43
CA MET A 1 6.78 0.31 4.79
C MET A 1 5.52 1.04 5.24
N SER A 2 5.61 2.31 5.62
CA SER A 2 4.45 3.09 6.07
C SER A 2 4.56 4.58 5.75
N ILE A 3 3.42 5.26 5.69
CA ILE A 3 3.33 6.72 5.58
C ILE A 3 2.12 7.24 6.37
N ARG A 4 2.21 8.47 6.87
CA ARG A 4 1.04 9.27 7.26
C ARG A 4 0.75 10.30 6.17
N THR A 5 -0.48 10.31 5.70
CA THR A 5 -0.91 11.23 4.64
C THR A 5 -1.25 12.62 5.17
N HIS A 6 -1.24 13.58 4.26
CA HIS A 6 -1.77 14.92 4.49
C HIS A 6 -3.22 14.84 5.04
N PRO A 7 -3.62 15.68 6.01
CA PRO A 7 -4.94 15.60 6.64
C PRO A 7 -6.13 15.60 5.67
N ALA A 8 -6.03 16.32 4.55
CA ALA A 8 -7.08 16.36 3.53
C ALA A 8 -7.27 15.01 2.81
N LEU A 9 -6.25 14.15 2.76
CA LEU A 9 -6.33 12.82 2.14
C LEU A 9 -6.93 11.75 3.06
N ARG A 10 -7.25 12.09 4.32
CA ARG A 10 -7.88 11.17 5.27
C ARG A 10 -9.33 10.89 4.87
N LEU A 11 -9.88 9.77 5.33
CA LEU A 11 -11.29 9.43 5.21
C LEU A 11 -12.14 9.98 6.37
N GLN A 12 -11.49 10.29 7.49
CA GLN A 12 -12.14 10.86 8.66
C GLN A 12 -11.27 11.95 9.31
N GLY A 13 -11.93 12.99 9.80
CA GLY A 13 -11.33 14.13 10.49
C GLY A 13 -11.97 15.45 10.08
N LYS A 14 -11.72 16.53 10.84
CA LYS A 14 -12.33 17.84 10.61
C LYS A 14 -12.11 18.40 9.20
N VAL A 15 -10.96 18.09 8.59
CA VAL A 15 -10.55 18.58 7.26
C VAL A 15 -10.46 17.45 6.22
N ALA A 16 -10.95 16.26 6.55
CA ALA A 16 -10.84 15.07 5.71
C ALA A 16 -11.76 15.20 4.49
N LYS A 17 -11.17 15.04 3.30
CA LYS A 17 -11.88 15.07 2.00
C LYS A 17 -11.39 13.94 1.08
N GLY A 18 -10.67 12.98 1.64
CA GLY A 18 -9.98 11.94 0.89
C GLY A 18 -10.86 10.73 0.63
N SER A 19 -10.40 9.94 -0.32
CA SER A 19 -10.94 8.65 -0.70
C SER A 19 -9.85 7.60 -0.68
N ALA A 20 -10.23 6.34 -0.52
CA ALA A 20 -9.33 5.21 -0.51
C ALA A 20 -9.88 4.07 -1.36
N ILE A 21 -8.98 3.37 -2.06
CA ILE A 21 -9.28 2.15 -2.81
C ILE A 21 -8.06 1.23 -2.81
N ASN A 22 -8.27 -0.09 -2.88
CA ASN A 22 -7.21 -1.07 -3.07
C ASN A 22 -7.32 -1.79 -4.43
N SER A 23 -6.34 -2.63 -4.75
CA SER A 23 -6.30 -3.37 -6.02
C SER A 23 -7.48 -4.30 -6.28
N GLU A 24 -8.21 -4.69 -5.24
CA GLU A 24 -9.38 -5.56 -5.31
C GLU A 24 -10.70 -4.76 -5.43
N GLY A 25 -10.61 -3.44 -5.59
CA GLY A 25 -11.77 -2.55 -5.71
C GLY A 25 -12.45 -2.23 -4.37
N VAL A 26 -11.89 -2.65 -3.23
CA VAL A 26 -12.43 -2.30 -1.90
C VAL A 26 -12.17 -0.82 -1.63
N LYS A 27 -13.22 -0.10 -1.23
CA LYS A 27 -13.18 1.35 -1.02
C LYS A 27 -13.33 1.76 0.44
N GLY A 28 -12.85 2.95 0.75
CA GLY A 28 -13.06 3.61 2.04
C GLY A 28 -12.46 2.85 3.22
N LYS A 29 -13.15 2.87 4.37
CA LYS A 29 -12.66 2.27 5.63
C LYS A 29 -12.49 0.75 5.54
N ALA A 30 -13.20 0.09 4.63
CA ALA A 30 -13.17 -1.35 4.45
C ALA A 30 -11.81 -1.86 3.89
N VAL A 31 -10.93 -0.97 3.42
CA VAL A 31 -9.56 -1.31 2.99
C VAL A 31 -8.72 -1.86 4.16
N TRP A 32 -9.06 -1.51 5.40
CA TRP A 32 -8.39 -2.00 6.60
C TRP A 32 -8.32 -3.53 6.65
N GLY A 33 -7.11 -4.07 6.82
CA GLY A 33 -6.84 -5.49 7.00
C GLY A 33 -6.98 -6.34 5.73
N LYS A 34 -7.35 -5.75 4.59
CA LYS A 34 -7.50 -6.50 3.33
C LYS A 34 -6.16 -6.75 2.68
N ALA A 35 -6.01 -7.94 2.08
CA ALA A 35 -4.89 -8.24 1.20
C ALA A 35 -5.10 -7.53 -0.15
N ALA A 36 -4.06 -6.86 -0.65
CA ALA A 36 -4.12 -6.17 -1.94
C ALA A 36 -2.70 -5.91 -2.48
N LYS A 37 -2.56 -5.86 -3.80
CA LYS A 37 -1.31 -5.54 -4.50
C LYS A 37 -0.88 -4.09 -4.27
N TRP A 38 -1.85 -3.22 -4.06
CA TRP A 38 -1.63 -1.81 -3.74
C TRP A 38 -2.82 -1.22 -2.98
N VAL A 39 -2.56 -0.13 -2.26
CA VAL A 39 -3.58 0.74 -1.64
C VAL A 39 -3.31 2.17 -2.09
N ASN A 40 -4.37 2.88 -2.48
CA ASN A 40 -4.31 4.26 -2.93
C ASN A 40 -5.22 5.15 -2.08
N TYR A 41 -4.69 6.30 -1.66
CA TYR A 41 -5.43 7.38 -1.01
C TYR A 41 -5.28 8.64 -1.86
N TRP A 42 -6.37 9.34 -2.15
CA TRP A 42 -6.36 10.57 -2.94
C TRP A 42 -7.42 11.56 -2.47
N GLY A 43 -7.26 12.83 -2.82
CA GLY A 43 -8.19 13.89 -2.43
C GLY A 43 -7.69 15.28 -2.79
N PRO A 44 -8.49 16.33 -2.54
CA PRO A 44 -8.11 17.70 -2.84
C PRO A 44 -7.09 18.22 -1.81
N VAL A 45 -5.95 18.72 -2.30
CA VAL A 45 -4.92 19.45 -1.55
C VAL A 45 -4.62 20.72 -2.35
N ASP A 46 -4.78 21.89 -1.73
CA ASP A 46 -4.48 23.20 -2.34
C ASP A 46 -5.10 23.39 -3.73
N GLY A 47 -6.37 23.01 -3.88
CA GLY A 47 -7.12 23.14 -5.13
C GLY A 47 -6.81 22.08 -6.20
N LYS A 48 -5.87 21.17 -5.94
CA LYS A 48 -5.52 20.06 -6.85
C LYS A 48 -5.93 18.71 -6.27
N THR A 49 -6.40 17.80 -7.12
CA THR A 49 -6.58 16.40 -6.71
C THR A 49 -5.24 15.70 -6.81
N VAL A 50 -4.72 15.23 -5.67
CA VAL A 50 -3.45 14.50 -5.57
C VAL A 50 -3.65 13.22 -4.79
N GLY A 51 -2.75 12.26 -4.97
CA GLY A 51 -2.80 11.03 -4.20
C GLY A 51 -1.48 10.31 -4.09
N ILE A 52 -1.53 9.26 -3.28
CA ILE A 52 -0.43 8.35 -3.05
C ILE A 52 -0.95 6.92 -3.10
N ALA A 53 -0.33 6.12 -3.96
CA ALA A 53 -0.45 4.68 -3.93
C ALA A 53 0.81 4.04 -3.33
N ILE A 54 0.64 2.99 -2.55
CA ILE A 54 1.73 2.16 -2.07
C ILE A 54 1.60 0.79 -2.73
N PHE A 55 2.67 0.34 -3.38
CA PHE A 55 2.72 -0.93 -4.09
C PHE A 55 3.48 -1.98 -3.28
N ASP A 56 2.94 -3.19 -3.24
CA ASP A 56 3.56 -4.38 -2.68
C ASP A 56 4.09 -5.26 -3.82
N HIS A 57 5.40 -5.48 -3.87
CA HIS A 57 6.01 -6.17 -5.01
C HIS A 57 5.61 -7.66 -5.09
N PRO A 58 5.37 -8.24 -6.28
CA PRO A 58 5.04 -9.67 -6.42
C PRO A 58 6.06 -10.65 -5.82
N LYS A 59 7.33 -10.26 -5.76
CA LYS A 59 8.42 -11.04 -5.14
C LYS A 59 8.49 -10.91 -3.61
N ASN A 60 7.65 -10.10 -2.98
CA ASN A 60 7.64 -10.01 -1.52
C ASN A 60 7.12 -11.32 -0.92
N PRO A 61 7.73 -11.79 0.18
CA PRO A 61 7.11 -12.82 0.98
C PRO A 61 5.70 -12.39 1.36
N ARG A 62 4.74 -13.32 1.20
CA ARG A 62 3.32 -13.11 1.53
C ARG A 62 2.60 -12.07 0.68
N HIS A 63 3.05 -11.87 -0.55
CA HIS A 63 2.31 -11.10 -1.54
C HIS A 63 0.96 -11.77 -1.91
N PRO A 64 -0.12 -11.00 -2.12
CA PRO A 64 -0.27 -9.61 -1.70
C PRO A 64 -0.36 -9.47 -0.18
N THR A 65 0.36 -8.50 0.38
CA THR A 65 0.35 -8.21 1.82
C THR A 65 -1.03 -7.74 2.29
N THR A 66 -1.34 -8.00 3.56
CA THR A 66 -2.41 -7.30 4.28
C THR A 66 -2.02 -5.86 4.58
N TRP A 67 -3.00 -4.95 4.62
CA TRP A 67 -2.78 -3.52 4.80
C TRP A 67 -3.31 -2.98 6.12
N HIS A 68 -2.46 -2.32 6.89
CA HIS A 68 -2.84 -1.49 8.04
C HIS A 68 -3.18 -0.08 7.51
N ALA A 69 -4.29 0.05 6.81
CA ALA A 69 -4.75 1.29 6.16
C ALA A 69 -5.92 1.92 6.93
N ARG A 70 -5.64 3.02 7.64
CA ARG A 70 -6.57 3.68 8.56
C ARG A 70 -7.26 4.87 7.92
N ASP A 71 -8.49 5.08 8.33
CA ASP A 71 -9.29 6.25 7.97
C ASP A 71 -8.68 7.59 8.39
N TYR A 72 -7.82 7.61 9.40
CA TYR A 72 -7.02 8.78 9.79
C TYR A 72 -5.71 8.97 9.00
N GLY A 73 -5.50 8.24 7.91
CA GLY A 73 -4.41 8.48 6.96
C GLY A 73 -3.08 7.80 7.28
N LEU A 74 -3.02 6.88 8.24
CA LEU A 74 -1.88 5.96 8.37
C LEU A 74 -2.07 4.81 7.38
N ILE A 75 -1.09 4.59 6.51
CA ILE A 75 -1.10 3.47 5.56
C ILE A 75 0.20 2.70 5.75
N ALA A 76 0.11 1.40 6.05
CA ALA A 76 1.28 0.53 6.13
C ALA A 76 1.04 -0.84 5.48
N ALA A 77 2.00 -1.27 4.67
CA ALA A 77 2.11 -2.66 4.26
C ALA A 77 2.45 -3.50 5.50
N ASN A 78 1.64 -4.51 5.78
CA ASN A 78 1.76 -5.30 6.99
C ASN A 78 1.74 -6.81 6.69
N PRO A 79 2.88 -7.41 6.28
CA PRO A 79 2.97 -8.83 5.98
C PRO A 79 2.93 -9.73 7.22
N PHE A 80 3.01 -9.14 8.42
CA PHE A 80 3.01 -9.84 9.72
C PHE A 80 1.65 -9.79 10.43
N GLY A 81 0.76 -8.90 9.99
CA GLY A 81 -0.56 -8.66 10.58
C GLY A 81 -1.60 -9.74 10.29
N LYS A 82 -1.25 -10.80 9.55
CA LYS A 82 -2.18 -11.85 9.12
C LYS A 82 -3.02 -12.40 10.28
N ARG A 83 -2.40 -12.72 11.42
CA ARG A 83 -3.13 -13.25 12.58
C ARG A 83 -4.15 -12.24 13.12
N TYR A 84 -3.77 -10.98 13.20
CA TYR A 84 -4.65 -9.92 13.69
C TYR A 84 -5.81 -9.63 12.73
N PHE A 85 -5.59 -9.80 11.42
CA PHE A 85 -6.62 -9.62 10.39
C PHE A 85 -7.38 -10.91 10.05
N ASN A 86 -7.24 -11.98 10.84
CA ASN A 86 -7.83 -13.30 10.58
C ASN A 86 -7.50 -13.84 9.16
N ALA A 87 -6.30 -13.57 8.68
CA ALA A 87 -5.79 -13.92 7.36
C ALA A 87 -4.64 -14.96 7.40
N GLY A 88 -4.59 -15.77 8.48
CA GLY A 88 -3.61 -16.84 8.69
C GLY A 88 -2.48 -16.48 9.66
N GLU A 89 -1.40 -17.26 9.64
CA GLU A 89 -0.28 -17.09 10.57
C GLU A 89 0.55 -15.82 10.31
N GLY A 90 0.94 -15.15 11.40
CA GLY A 90 1.76 -13.93 11.35
C GLY A 90 3.26 -14.16 11.44
N ALA A 91 3.72 -15.28 11.99
CA ALA A 91 5.14 -15.56 12.23
C ALA A 91 5.88 -15.87 10.92
N LEU A 92 6.89 -15.07 10.56
CA LEU A 92 7.80 -15.36 9.44
C LEU A 92 9.13 -15.85 10.02
N ASN A 93 9.42 -17.13 9.88
CA ASN A 93 10.62 -17.74 10.41
C ASN A 93 11.74 -17.70 9.38
N LEU A 94 12.93 -17.29 9.80
CA LEU A 94 14.16 -17.33 9.01
C LEU A 94 15.18 -18.20 9.74
N ARG A 95 15.89 -19.04 9.00
CA ARG A 95 17.02 -19.80 9.53
C ARG A 95 18.23 -18.89 9.66
N LYS A 96 19.19 -19.31 10.49
CA LYS A 96 20.48 -18.61 10.61
C LYS A 96 21.14 -18.52 9.23
N GLY A 97 21.47 -17.30 8.81
CA GLY A 97 22.08 -17.02 7.51
C GLY A 97 21.10 -16.76 6.36
N GLU A 98 19.80 -16.98 6.55
CA GLU A 98 18.79 -16.62 5.54
C GLU A 98 18.55 -15.10 5.52
N THR A 99 18.37 -14.56 4.32
CA THR A 99 18.00 -13.17 4.09
C THR A 99 16.62 -13.10 3.49
N VAL A 100 15.82 -12.14 3.95
CA VAL A 100 14.54 -11.80 3.35
C VAL A 100 14.59 -10.38 2.81
N THR A 101 14.01 -10.16 1.64
CA THR A 101 13.90 -8.82 1.04
C THR A 101 12.43 -8.48 0.86
N PHE A 102 12.08 -7.24 1.22
CA PHE A 102 10.79 -6.66 0.92
C PHE A 102 10.98 -5.40 0.09
N ALA A 103 10.29 -5.34 -1.05
CA ALA A 103 10.29 -4.23 -1.99
C ALA A 103 8.92 -3.56 -2.01
N TYR A 104 8.90 -2.27 -1.73
CA TYR A 104 7.71 -1.44 -1.77
C TYR A 104 7.98 -0.20 -2.59
N ARG A 105 6.95 0.39 -3.20
CA ARG A 105 7.07 1.66 -3.92
C ARG A 105 5.97 2.62 -3.48
N PHE A 106 6.37 3.87 -3.22
CA PHE A 106 5.45 4.99 -3.19
C PHE A 106 5.29 5.53 -4.61
N PHE A 107 4.04 5.71 -5.01
CA PHE A 107 3.68 6.34 -6.27
C PHE A 107 2.80 7.55 -5.97
N PHE A 108 3.41 8.73 -6.06
CA PHE A 108 2.72 10.01 -5.95
C PHE A 108 2.15 10.40 -7.30
N HIS A 109 0.94 10.95 -7.30
CA HIS A 109 0.24 11.26 -8.53
C HIS A 109 -0.72 12.44 -8.38
N GLU A 110 -1.10 12.99 -9.54
CA GLU A 110 -2.19 13.94 -9.67
C GLU A 110 -3.38 13.25 -10.34
N ASN A 111 -4.59 13.77 -10.07
CA ASN A 111 -5.91 13.28 -10.47
C ASN A 111 -6.49 12.18 -9.55
N SER A 112 -7.75 11.84 -9.80
CA SER A 112 -8.45 10.75 -9.10
C SER A 112 -8.05 9.39 -9.65
N HIS A 113 -8.36 8.32 -8.92
CA HIS A 113 -8.00 6.96 -9.33
C HIS A 113 -8.58 6.54 -10.69
N GLU A 114 -9.68 7.13 -11.12
CA GLU A 114 -10.32 6.86 -12.42
C GLU A 114 -9.53 7.44 -13.60
N LYS A 115 -8.70 8.46 -13.35
CA LYS A 115 -7.89 9.13 -14.38
C LYS A 115 -6.46 8.61 -14.45
N ILE A 116 -6.14 7.57 -13.67
CA ILE A 116 -4.78 7.05 -13.52
C ILE A 116 -4.84 5.53 -13.60
N ASP A 117 -4.09 4.97 -14.53
CA ASP A 117 -3.98 3.52 -14.65
C ASP A 117 -3.00 2.94 -13.62
N LEU A 118 -3.43 2.89 -12.35
CA LEU A 118 -2.66 2.29 -11.26
C LEU A 118 -2.28 0.82 -11.54
N PRO A 119 -3.16 -0.05 -12.10
CA PRO A 119 -2.78 -1.39 -12.52
C PRO A 119 -1.58 -1.42 -13.46
N GLU A 120 -1.55 -0.58 -14.49
CA GLU A 120 -0.42 -0.52 -15.42
C GLU A 120 0.85 0.05 -14.77
N LYS A 121 0.74 1.10 -13.94
CA LYS A 121 1.91 1.61 -13.18
C LYS A 121 2.49 0.56 -12.24
N TYR A 122 1.63 -0.22 -11.59
CA TYR A 122 2.02 -1.34 -10.74
C TYR A 122 2.72 -2.44 -11.55
N LYS A 123 2.11 -2.86 -12.66
CA LYS A 123 2.67 -3.89 -13.55
C LYS A 123 4.04 -3.48 -14.08
N LYS A 124 4.15 -2.29 -14.66
CA LYS A 124 5.42 -1.74 -15.17
C LYS A 124 6.50 -1.70 -14.10
N TRP A 125 6.16 -1.32 -12.87
CA TRP A 125 7.13 -1.37 -11.78
C TRP A 125 7.57 -2.79 -11.46
N GLY A 126 6.62 -3.71 -11.28
CA GLY A 126 6.89 -5.12 -10.98
C GLY A 126 7.79 -5.77 -12.01
N ASP A 127 7.52 -5.52 -13.30
CA ASP A 127 8.29 -6.06 -14.42
C ASP A 127 9.72 -5.46 -14.48
N SER A 128 9.88 -4.18 -14.12
CA SER A 128 11.17 -3.50 -14.11
C SER A 128 12.08 -3.85 -12.92
N TYR A 129 11.57 -4.59 -11.92
CA TYR A 129 12.27 -4.79 -10.67
C TYR A 129 13.40 -5.83 -10.80
N GLN A 130 14.62 -5.32 -10.81
CA GLN A 130 15.84 -6.10 -10.62
C GLN A 130 16.17 -6.17 -9.13
N GLN A 131 16.13 -7.37 -8.56
CA GLN A 131 16.58 -7.58 -7.20
C GLN A 131 18.11 -7.44 -7.18
N LYS A 132 18.63 -6.30 -6.73
CA LYS A 132 20.07 -6.13 -6.55
C LYS A 132 20.49 -6.94 -5.33
N ALA A 133 21.00 -8.15 -5.55
CA ALA A 133 21.74 -8.88 -4.54
C ALA A 133 23.15 -8.27 -4.48
N ASN A 134 23.36 -7.31 -3.59
CA ASN A 134 24.70 -6.84 -3.25
C ASN A 134 24.79 -6.70 -1.73
N PHE A 135 25.22 -7.78 -1.09
CA PHE A 135 25.84 -7.70 0.21
C PHE A 135 27.12 -8.54 0.14
N LYS A 136 28.27 -7.86 0.25
CA LYS A 136 29.57 -8.47 0.49
C LYS A 136 29.62 -9.02 1.91
#